data_AF-A0A6G2A3Z2-F1
#
_entry.id   AF-A0A6G2A3Z2-F1
#
_cell.length_a   1.000
_cell.length_b   1.000
_cell.length_c   1.000
_cell.angle_alpha   90.00
_cell.angle_beta   90.00
_cell.angle_gamma   90.00
#
_symmetry.space_group_name_H-M   'P 1'
#
loop_
_entity.id
_entity.type
_entity.pdbx_description
1 polymer ?
#
loop_
_entity_poly.entity_id
_entity_poly.type
_entity_poly.pdbx_seq_one_letter_code
_entity_poly.pdbx_strand_id
1 'polypeptide(L)' 'MANGYSKQIQEQIKAAAEGTIFISSDFADIADTETIRRNLNRLTQAGMLRRILKGVYEKPKYSKLLDEYVAADPEAVANA' A
#
# COMPACT_ATOMS: atom_id res chain seq x y z
N MET A 1 -21.56 -2.10 -14.93
CA MET A 1 -20.55 -1.05 -14.66
C MET A 1 -19.60 -1.65 -13.63
N ALA A 2 -18.44 -2.16 -14.05
CA ALA A 2 -17.49 -2.73 -13.11
C ALA A 2 -16.86 -1.56 -12.34
N ASN A 3 -17.41 -1.26 -11.16
CA ASN A 3 -16.76 -0.36 -10.22
C ASN A 3 -15.31 -0.81 -10.11
N GLY A 4 -14.39 0.08 -10.49
CA GLY A 4 -12.98 -0.23 -10.49
C GLY A 4 -12.49 -0.32 -9.07
N TYR A 5 -12.73 -1.44 -8.38
CA TYR A 5 -12.24 -1.69 -7.02
C TYR A 5 -10.73 -1.45 -6.94
N SER A 6 -10.02 -1.83 -8.01
CA SER A 6 -8.60 -1.52 -8.21
C SER A 6 -8.30 -0.03 -8.19
N LYS A 7 -9.14 0.79 -8.84
CA LYS A 7 -9.02 2.25 -8.88
C LYS A 7 -9.32 2.87 -7.52
N GLN A 8 -10.39 2.43 -6.84
CA GLN A 8 -10.76 2.94 -5.51
C GLN A 8 -9.68 2.66 -4.46
N ILE A 9 -9.19 1.40 -4.41
CA ILE A 9 -8.08 1.01 -3.53
C ILE A 9 -6.84 1.87 -3.84
N GLN A 10 -6.52 2.06 -5.12
CA GLN A 10 -5.38 2.87 -5.53
C GLN A 10 -5.55 4.35 -5.17
N GLU A 11 -6.74 4.93 -5.31
CA GLU A 11 -7.03 6.31 -4.93
C GLU A 11 -6.91 6.53 -3.42
N GLN A 12 -7.41 5.60 -2.60
CA GLN A 12 -7.27 5.65 -1.15
C GLN A 12 -5.79 5.60 -0.73
N ILE A 13 -5.00 4.72 -1.35
CA ILE A 13 -3.55 4.65 -1.10
C ILE A 13 -2.84 5.94 -1.57
N LYS A 14 -3.23 6.50 -2.71
CA LYS A 14 -2.66 7.78 -3.21
C LYS A 14 -2.97 8.95 -2.30
N ALA A 15 -4.18 9.00 -1.75
CA ALA A 15 -4.62 10.07 -0.85
C ALA A 15 -3.96 10.00 0.53
N ALA A 16 -3.54 8.80 0.98
CA ALA A 16 -2.85 8.63 2.25
C ALA A 16 -1.45 9.28 2.27
N ALA A 17 -0.96 9.62 3.46
CA ALA A 17 0.39 10.12 3.64
C ALA A 17 1.44 9.05 3.29
N GLU A 18 2.64 9.47 2.91
CA GLU A 18 3.80 8.57 2.79
C GLU A 18 4.12 7.95 4.16
N GLY A 19 4.54 6.69 4.20
CA GLY A 19 4.73 5.92 5.42
C GLY A 19 3.43 5.35 6.01
N THR A 20 2.27 5.61 5.42
CA THR A 20 1.00 5.01 5.88
C THR A 20 1.03 3.50 5.68
N ILE A 21 0.58 2.77 6.71
CA ILE A 21 0.43 1.33 6.70
C ILE A 21 -0.99 0.96 6.30
N PHE A 22 -1.11 -0.11 5.51
CA PHE A 22 -2.34 -0.67 4.99
C PHE A 22 -2.41 -2.18 5.26
N ILE A 23 -3.60 -2.63 5.64
CA ILE A 23 -3.99 -4.02 5.76
C ILE A 23 -5.23 -4.29 4.91
N SER A 24 -5.57 -5.56 4.69
CA SER A 24 -6.76 -5.91 3.89
C SER A 24 -8.05 -5.33 4.47
N SER A 25 -8.14 -5.20 5.79
CA SER A 25 -9.32 -4.67 6.47
C SER A 25 -9.60 -3.20 6.17
N ASP A 26 -8.59 -2.39 5.82
CA ASP A 26 -8.77 -0.98 5.47
C ASP A 26 -9.57 -0.76 4.18
N PHE A 27 -9.73 -1.82 3.39
CA PHE A 27 -10.46 -1.82 2.12
C PHE A 27 -11.69 -2.74 2.14
N ALA A 28 -12.07 -3.25 3.31
CA ALA A 28 -13.17 -4.22 3.44
C ALA A 28 -14.52 -3.67 2.95
N ASP A 29 -14.72 -2.35 3.03
CA ASP A 29 -15.90 -1.67 2.48
C ASP A 29 -15.90 -1.55 0.95
N ILE A 30 -14.78 -1.84 0.28
CA ILE A 30 -14.61 -1.67 -1.16
C ILE A 30 -14.83 -3.00 -1.89
N ALA A 31 -14.24 -4.10 -1.43
CA ALA A 31 -14.30 -5.39 -2.12
C ALA A 31 -14.03 -6.58 -1.17
N ASP A 32 -14.22 -7.80 -1.67
CA ASP A 32 -13.86 -9.01 -0.93
C ASP A 32 -12.34 -9.13 -0.69
N THR A 33 -11.96 -9.82 0.39
CA THR A 33 -10.56 -9.98 0.82
C THR A 33 -9.64 -10.52 -0.28
N GLU A 34 -10.11 -11.43 -1.13
CA GLU A 34 -9.32 -11.97 -2.24
C GLU A 34 -9.02 -10.89 -3.28
N THR A 35 -10.03 -10.10 -3.67
CA THR A 35 -9.90 -8.97 -4.59
C THR A 35 -8.94 -7.93 -4.04
N ILE A 36 -9.08 -7.57 -2.76
CA ILE A 36 -8.18 -6.62 -2.09
C ILE A 36 -6.75 -7.15 -2.13
N ARG A 37 -6.52 -8.39 -1.67
CA ARG A 37 -5.19 -9.00 -1.62
C ARG A 37 -4.52 -9.05 -2.99
N ARG A 38 -5.28 -9.38 -4.04
CA ARG A 38 -4.76 -9.38 -5.42
C ARG A 38 -4.34 -7.98 -5.86
N ASN A 39 -5.14 -6.96 -5.53
CA ASN A 39 -4.80 -5.56 -5.84
C ASN A 39 -3.58 -5.06 -5.06
N LEU A 40 -3.51 -5.32 -3.75
CA LEU A 40 -2.35 -4.94 -2.92
C LEU A 40 -1.07 -5.62 -3.39
N ASN A 41 -1.14 -6.90 -3.77
CA ASN A 41 0.00 -7.60 -4.36
C ASN A 41 0.44 -6.98 -5.69
N ARG A 42 -0.51 -6.59 -6.55
CA ARG A 42 -0.20 -5.91 -7.82
C ARG A 42 0.44 -4.55 -7.60
N LEU A 43 -0.06 -3.76 -6.65
CA LEU A 43 0.52 -2.47 -6.26
C LEU A 43 1.91 -2.63 -5.64
N THR A 44 2.14 -3.73 -4.92
CA THR A 44 3.46 -4.09 -4.40
C THR A 44 4.43 -4.41 -5.52
N GLN A 45 4.01 -5.23 -6.50
CA GLN A 45 4.83 -5.56 -7.68
C GLN A 45 5.13 -4.33 -8.55
N ALA A 46 4.22 -3.36 -8.59
CA ALA A 46 4.40 -2.10 -9.28
C ALA A 46 5.29 -1.09 -8.52
N GLY A 47 5.77 -1.42 -7.31
CA GLY A 47 6.59 -0.53 -6.48
C GLY A 47 5.82 0.60 -5.77
N MET A 48 4.49 0.62 -5.89
CA MET A 48 3.65 1.65 -5.27
C MET A 48 3.38 1.38 -3.79
N LEU A 49 3.46 0.13 -3.38
CA LEU A 49 3.43 -0.31 -1.98
C LEU A 49 4.67 -1.15 -1.70
N ARG A 50 5.12 -1.16 -0.45
CA ARG A 50 6.14 -2.07 0.04
C ARG A 50 5.52 -3.01 1.05
N ARG A 51 5.75 -4.31 0.89
CA ARG A 51 5.28 -5.30 1.85
C ARG A 51 6.27 -5.41 3.00
N ILE A 52 5.85 -5.02 4.20
CA ILE A 52 6.66 -5.12 5.42
C ILE A 52 6.41 -6.44 6.16
N LEU A 53 5.16 -6.92 6.18
CA LEU A 53 4.77 -8.18 6.80
C LEU A 53 3.72 -8.91 5.96
N LYS A 54 3.39 -10.16 6.33
CA LYS A 54 2.37 -10.94 5.63
C LYS A 54 1.00 -10.30 5.83
N GLY A 55 0.52 -9.61 4.79
CA GLY A 55 -0.78 -8.93 4.82
C GLY A 55 -0.71 -7.47 5.29
N VAL A 56 0.51 -6.95 5.51
CA VAL A 56 0.76 -5.57 5.91
C VAL A 56 1.66 -4.90 4.88
N TYR A 57 1.22 -3.74 4.41
CA TYR A 57 1.84 -3.00 3.32
C TYR A 57 2.05 -1.56 3.77
N GLU A 58 3.15 -0.92 3.40
CA GLU A 58 3.34 0.51 3.59
C GLU A 58 3.31 1.22 2.22
N LYS A 59 2.93 2.50 2.24
CA LYS A 59 3.23 3.39 1.12
C LYS A 59 4.64 3.93 1.28
N PRO A 60 5.61 3.50 0.46
CA PRO A 60 6.98 3.98 0.58
C PRO A 60 7.02 5.48 0.33
N LYS A 61 7.92 6.16 1.04
CA LYS A 61 8.22 7.57 0.79
C LYS A 61 9.03 7.66 -0.51
N TYR A 62 8.55 8.39 -1.49
CA TYR A 62 9.27 8.61 -2.74
C TYR A 62 10.10 9.89 -2.60
N SER A 63 11.42 9.74 -2.53
CA SER A 63 12.30 10.91 -2.44
C SER A 63 12.60 11.41 -3.85
N LYS A 64 11.95 12.50 -4.24
CA LYS A 64 12.27 13.24 -5.47
C LYS A 64 13.74 13.72 -5.51
N LEU A 65 14.42 13.80 -4.36
CA LEU A 65 15.84 14.16 -4.28
C LEU A 65 16.77 13.01 -4.67
N LEU A 66 16.34 11.76 -4.45
CA LEU A 66 17.11 10.56 -4.76
C LEU A 66 16.65 9.89 -6.07
N ASP A 67 15.53 10.36 -6.64
CA ASP A 67 14.80 9.72 -7.74
C ASP A 67 14.48 8.23 -7.47
N GLU A 68 14.45 7.86 -6.19
CA GLU A 68 14.31 6.50 -5.71
C GLU A 68 13.26 6.43 -4.59
N TYR A 69 12.65 5.25 -4.47
CA TYR A 69 11.82 4.91 -3.32
C TYR A 69 12.74 4.82 -2.10
N VAL A 70 12.51 5.69 -1.10
CA VAL A 70 13.28 5.66 0.15
C VAL A 70 13.04 4.31 0.79
N ALA A 71 14.10 3.54 1.00
CA ALA A 71 14.03 2.33 1.79
C ALA A 71 13.54 2.72 3.19
N ALA A 72 12.35 2.24 3.58
CA ALA A 72 11.86 2.27 4.95
C ALA A 72 13.00 1.98 5.92
N ASP A 73 13.31 2.96 6.76
CA ASP A 73 14.24 2.82 7.87
C ASP A 73 13.78 1.64 8.73
N PRO A 74 14.59 0.58 8.90
CA PRO A 74 14.23 -0.57 9.73
C PRO A 74 13.94 -0.21 11.20
N GLU A 75 14.28 1.01 11.62
CA GLU A 75 13.97 1.55 12.94
C GLU A 75 12.48 1.85 13.16
N ALA A 76 11.70 2.15 12.11
CA ALA A 76 10.27 2.44 12.24
C ALA A 76 9.44 1.19 12.59
N VAL A 77 10.00 -0.01 12.41
CA VAL A 77 9.35 -1.29 12.71
C VAL A 77 9.49 -1.67 14.19
N ALA A 78 10.32 -0.98 14.97
CA ALA A 78 10.74 -1.44 16.31
C ALA A 78 9.93 -0.90 17.50
N ASN A 79 8.87 -0.10 17.31
CA ASN A 79 8.09 0.49 18.41
C ASN A 79 6.57 0.28 18.27
N ALA A 80 6.14 -0.97 18.10
CA ALA A 80 4.73 -1.36 18.27
C ALA A 80 4.55 -2.28 19.48
#